data_AF-A0A1I0S9Z6-F1
#
_entry.id   AF-A0A1I0S9Z6-F1
#
_cell.length_a   1.000
_cell.length_b   1.000
_cell.length_c   1.000
_cell.angle_alpha   90.00
_cell.angle_beta   90.00
_cell.angle_gamma   90.00
#
_symmetry.space_group_name_H-M   'P 1'
#
loop_
_entity.id
_entity.type
_entity.pdbx_description
1 polymer ?
#
loop_
_entity_poly.entity_id
_entity_poly.type
_entity_poly.pdbx_seq_one_letter_code
_entity_poly.pdbx_strand_id
1 'polypeptide(L)'
;MTNETNSIFDKDFVAGTAIRRRDLMPLALKIYVWFFVIAAALTIVRSAYSYSTVDTFRSFTTLSSLDILNFIMMLATPFLRFLPNLFLLLERRWAVLLTLVTVGISILLQCYNTFKMYYLAPGAMFLVINLFILLIEVPYVIMLWKIKDKWENVAVAKVP
;
A
#
# COMPACT_ATOMS: atom_id res chain seq x y z
N MET A 1 29.85 -49.21 1.42
CA MET A 1 28.39 -49.08 1.60
C MET A 1 28.16 -48.33 2.91
N THR A 2 28.21 -47.00 2.86
CA THR A 2 27.99 -46.13 4.01
C THR A 2 26.50 -45.80 4.07
N ASN A 3 25.85 -46.24 5.16
CA ASN A 3 24.46 -45.95 5.45
C ASN A 3 24.28 -44.43 5.59
N GLU A 4 23.62 -43.81 4.62
CA GLU A 4 23.06 -42.48 4.80
C GLU A 4 21.97 -42.58 5.87
N THR A 5 22.23 -41.94 7.00
CA THR A 5 21.27 -41.75 8.08
C THR A 5 20.08 -40.98 7.52
N ASN A 6 19.02 -41.69 7.17
CA ASN A 6 17.71 -41.13 6.88
C ASN A 6 17.25 -40.30 8.07
N SER A 7 17.37 -38.97 7.94
CA SER A 7 16.80 -38.02 8.88
C SER A 7 15.30 -38.27 8.98
N ILE A 8 14.87 -38.75 10.15
CA ILE A 8 13.47 -38.94 10.56
C ILE A 8 12.62 -37.66 10.50
N PHE A 9 13.24 -36.50 10.30
CA PHE A 9 12.56 -35.28 9.91
C PHE A 9 12.42 -35.25 8.39
N ASP A 10 11.29 -35.76 7.91
CA ASP A 10 10.86 -35.52 6.54
C ASP A 10 10.85 -34.00 6.30
N LYS A 11 11.38 -33.58 5.15
CA LYS A 11 11.31 -32.17 4.70
C LYS A 11 9.86 -31.64 4.73
N ASP A 12 8.88 -32.54 4.64
CA ASP A 12 7.45 -32.28 4.73
C ASP A 12 6.98 -31.91 6.15
N PHE A 13 7.64 -32.40 7.21
CA PHE A 13 7.33 -32.03 8.60
C PHE A 13 7.80 -30.59 8.92
N VAL A 14 8.95 -30.19 8.35
CA VAL A 14 9.45 -28.81 8.43
C VAL A 14 8.56 -27.86 7.62
N ALA A 15 8.01 -28.32 6.49
CA ALA A 15 7.05 -27.58 5.67
C ALA A 15 5.68 -27.43 6.35
N GLY A 16 5.20 -28.46 7.06
CA GLY A 16 3.93 -28.45 7.80
C GLY A 16 3.91 -27.52 9.01
N THR A 17 5.07 -27.24 9.61
CA THR A 17 5.24 -26.30 10.73
C THR A 17 5.65 -24.89 10.28
N ALA A 18 5.73 -24.62 8.98
CA ALA A 18 5.97 -23.27 8.48
C ALA A 18 4.69 -22.44 8.66
N ILE A 19 4.60 -21.72 9.78
CA ILE A 19 3.52 -20.77 10.07
C ILE A 19 3.30 -19.90 8.83
N ARG A 20 2.10 -19.97 8.24
CA ARG A 20 1.76 -19.17 7.08
C ARG A 20 1.76 -17.70 7.49
N ARG A 21 2.34 -16.84 6.67
CA ARG A 21 2.48 -15.41 6.96
C ARG A 21 1.12 -14.71 7.09
N ARG A 22 0.10 -15.27 6.43
CA ARG A 22 -1.32 -14.93 6.63
C ARG A 22 -1.80 -15.01 8.08
N ASP A 23 -1.29 -15.95 8.85
CA ASP A 23 -1.74 -16.21 10.23
C ASP A 23 -1.08 -15.22 11.20
N LEU A 24 0.09 -14.71 10.84
CA LEU A 24 0.77 -13.62 11.56
C LEU A 24 0.08 -12.26 11.34
N MET A 25 -0.77 -12.15 10.33
CA MET A 25 -1.48 -10.91 10.01
C MET A 25 -2.80 -10.81 10.80
N PRO A 26 -2.93 -9.87 11.76
CA PRO A 26 -4.13 -9.69 12.54
C PRO A 26 -5.30 -9.28 11.64
N LEU A 27 -6.51 -9.69 12.00
CA LEU A 27 -7.75 -9.37 11.27
C LEU A 27 -7.92 -7.85 11.06
N ALA A 28 -7.54 -7.04 12.05
CA ALA A 28 -7.55 -5.59 11.94
C ALA A 28 -6.72 -5.10 10.74
N LEU A 29 -5.49 -5.59 10.55
CA LEU A 29 -4.67 -5.18 9.42
C LEU A 29 -5.32 -5.60 8.09
N LYS A 30 -5.88 -6.81 8.01
CA LYS A 30 -6.58 -7.26 6.78
C LYS A 30 -7.71 -6.30 6.40
N ILE A 31 -8.48 -5.82 7.38
CA ILE A 31 -9.56 -4.84 7.16
C ILE A 31 -8.98 -3.51 6.64
N TYR A 32 -7.91 -2.99 7.26
CA TYR A 32 -7.25 -1.76 6.79
C TYR A 32 -6.73 -1.90 5.36
N VAL A 33 -6.06 -3.01 5.04
CA VAL A 33 -5.50 -3.26 3.71
C VAL A 33 -6.62 -3.29 2.67
N TRP A 34 -7.71 -4.00 2.95
CA TRP A 34 -8.88 -4.02 2.07
C TRP A 34 -9.52 -2.65 1.90
N PHE A 35 -9.65 -1.88 2.99
CA PHE A 35 -10.14 -0.51 2.94
C PHE A 35 -9.29 0.36 2.01
N PHE A 36 -7.96 0.32 2.14
CA PHE A 36 -7.06 1.09 1.27
C PHE A 36 -7.06 0.59 -0.18
N VAL A 37 -7.19 -0.71 -0.43
CA VAL A 37 -7.33 -1.28 -1.78
C VAL A 37 -8.61 -0.77 -2.45
N ILE A 38 -9.74 -0.84 -1.75
CA ILE A 38 -11.04 -0.39 -2.26
C ILE A 38 -11.03 1.13 -2.47
N ALA A 39 -10.51 1.90 -1.52
CA ALA A 39 -10.38 3.35 -1.65
C ALA A 39 -9.48 3.73 -2.84
N ALA A 40 -8.37 3.01 -3.06
CA ALA A 40 -7.49 3.22 -4.21
C ALA A 40 -8.19 2.87 -5.53
N ALA A 41 -8.96 1.78 -5.58
CA ALA A 41 -9.74 1.42 -6.77
C ALA A 41 -10.82 2.47 -7.09
N LEU A 42 -11.57 2.93 -6.08
CA LEU A 42 -12.58 3.98 -6.25
C LEU A 42 -11.96 5.30 -6.71
N THR A 43 -10.77 5.66 -6.22
CA THR A 43 -10.08 6.87 -6.66
C THR A 43 -9.59 6.74 -8.10
N ILE A 44 -9.10 5.58 -8.54
CA ILE A 44 -8.77 5.34 -9.96
C ILE A 44 -10.01 5.50 -10.84
N VAL A 45 -11.14 4.88 -10.46
CA VAL A 45 -12.40 4.98 -11.22
C VAL A 45 -12.89 6.43 -11.27
N ARG A 46 -12.87 7.15 -10.15
CA ARG A 46 -13.25 8.56 -10.09
C ARG A 46 -12.34 9.43 -10.98
N SER A 47 -11.03 9.21 -10.92
CA SER A 47 -10.05 9.90 -11.74
C SER A 47 -10.28 9.66 -13.23
N ALA A 48 -10.54 8.41 -13.62
CA ALA A 48 -10.87 8.06 -14.99
C ALA A 48 -12.19 8.70 -15.45
N TYR A 49 -13.23 8.65 -14.61
CA TYR A 49 -14.53 9.26 -14.89
C TYR A 49 -14.41 10.79 -15.06
N SER A 50 -13.72 11.47 -14.13
CA SER A 50 -13.50 12.91 -14.19
C SER A 50 -12.83 13.34 -15.50
N TYR A 51 -11.87 12.56 -16.01
CA TYR A 51 -11.22 12.85 -17.29
C TYR A 51 -12.07 12.48 -18.51
N SER A 52 -13.00 11.53 -18.38
CA SER A 52 -13.95 11.23 -19.45
C SER A 52 -15.03 12.30 -19.59
N THR A 53 -15.39 12.98 -18.49
CA THR A 53 -16.42 14.01 -18.45
C THR A 53 -15.92 15.41 -18.79
N VAL A 54 -14.65 15.71 -18.46
CA VAL A 54 -14.02 16.96 -18.90
C VAL A 54 -13.62 16.76 -20.36
N ASP A 55 -13.90 17.73 -21.23
CA ASP A 55 -13.63 17.68 -22.69
C ASP A 55 -12.14 17.43 -23.06
N THR A 56 -11.26 17.25 -22.08
CA THR A 56 -9.84 16.88 -22.20
C THR A 56 -9.61 15.70 -23.14
N PHE A 57 -10.51 14.72 -23.20
CA PHE A 57 -10.41 13.57 -24.10
C PHE A 57 -10.73 13.91 -25.57
N ARG A 58 -11.44 15.01 -25.84
CA ARG A 58 -11.71 15.51 -27.21
C ARG A 58 -10.59 16.43 -27.71
N SER A 59 -9.76 16.94 -26.82
CA SER A 59 -8.73 17.95 -27.09
C SER A 59 -7.30 17.38 -27.13
N PHE A 60 -7.11 16.07 -27.38
CA PHE A 60 -5.77 15.43 -27.44
C PHE A 60 -4.78 16.13 -28.38
N THR A 61 -5.28 16.87 -29.37
CA THR A 61 -4.49 17.67 -30.31
C THR A 61 -3.95 18.99 -29.74
N THR A 62 -4.41 19.44 -28.57
CA THR A 62 -4.03 20.72 -27.94
C THR A 62 -3.41 20.58 -26.54
N LEU A 63 -3.14 19.35 -26.09
CA LEU A 63 -2.61 19.11 -24.75
C LEU A 63 -1.16 19.59 -24.63
N SER A 64 -0.91 20.43 -23.63
CA SER A 64 0.46 20.76 -23.21
C SER A 64 1.10 19.53 -22.58
N SER A 65 2.43 19.40 -22.71
CA SER A 65 3.21 18.35 -22.02
C SER A 65 2.97 18.34 -20.50
N LEU A 66 2.62 19.48 -19.91
CA LEU A 66 2.28 19.60 -18.48
C LEU A 66 0.96 18.92 -18.13
N ASP A 67 -0.04 18.96 -19.02
CA ASP A 67 -1.37 18.37 -18.77
C ASP A 67 -1.30 16.84 -18.82
N ILE A 68 -0.49 16.31 -19.76
CA ILE A 68 -0.20 14.89 -19.86
C ILE A 68 0.52 14.40 -18.61
N LEU A 69 1.53 15.16 -18.14
CA LEU A 69 2.24 14.83 -16.90
C LEU A 69 1.31 14.81 -15.69
N ASN A 70 0.43 15.80 -15.56
CA ASN A 70 -0.56 15.86 -14.48
C ASN A 70 -1.52 14.66 -14.52
N PHE A 71 -1.99 14.27 -15.71
CA PHE A 71 -2.84 13.09 -15.86
C PHE A 71 -2.13 11.80 -15.44
N ILE A 72 -0.88 11.61 -15.88
CA ILE A 72 -0.06 10.46 -15.51
C ILE A 72 0.14 10.43 -13.99
N MET A 73 0.51 11.55 -13.38
CA MET A 73 0.74 11.63 -11.93
C MET A 73 -0.55 11.35 -11.14
N MET A 74 -1.69 11.85 -11.60
CA MET A 74 -2.99 11.61 -10.97
C MET A 74 -3.40 10.14 -10.99
N LEU A 75 -3.08 9.38 -12.04
CA LEU A 75 -3.33 7.93 -12.10
C LEU A 75 -2.25 7.12 -11.40
N ALA A 76 -0.98 7.52 -11.50
CA ALA A 76 0.15 6.81 -10.92
C ALA A 76 0.06 6.75 -9.39
N THR A 77 -0.34 7.85 -8.75
CA THR A 77 -0.40 7.94 -7.27
C THR A 77 -1.36 6.92 -6.63
N PRO A 78 -2.64 6.79 -7.04
CA PRO A 78 -3.52 5.76 -6.49
C PRO A 78 -3.12 4.35 -6.94
N PHE A 79 -2.50 4.19 -8.11
CA PHE A 79 -1.99 2.90 -8.57
C PHE A 79 -0.84 2.38 -7.71
N LEU A 80 0.08 3.29 -7.34
CA LEU A 80 1.16 3.02 -6.39
C LEU A 80 0.67 2.72 -4.98
N ARG A 81 -0.56 3.13 -4.62
CA ARG A 81 -1.23 2.70 -3.38
C ARG A 81 -1.92 1.35 -3.52
N PHE A 82 -2.54 1.09 -4.66
CA PHE A 82 -3.26 -0.16 -4.90
C PHE A 82 -2.33 -1.37 -4.93
N LEU A 83 -1.25 -1.31 -5.73
CA LEU A 83 -0.35 -2.43 -5.98
C LEU A 83 0.32 -3.01 -4.73
N PRO A 84 0.98 -2.22 -3.86
CA PRO A 84 1.66 -2.76 -2.67
C PRO A 84 0.68 -3.39 -1.68
N ASN A 85 -0.48 -2.75 -1.47
CA ASN A 85 -1.53 -3.27 -0.60
C ASN A 85 -2.08 -4.61 -1.15
N LEU A 86 -2.24 -4.74 -2.47
CA LEU A 86 -2.61 -6.00 -3.10
C LEU A 86 -1.53 -7.07 -2.92
N PHE A 87 -0.25 -6.73 -3.12
CA PHE A 87 0.85 -7.67 -2.91
C PHE A 87 1.03 -8.10 -1.45
N LEU A 88 0.60 -7.24 -0.52
CA LEU A 88 0.57 -7.54 0.90
C LEU A 88 -0.52 -8.57 1.24
N LEU A 89 -1.68 -8.51 0.55
CA LEU A 89 -2.68 -9.58 0.59
C LEU A 89 -2.16 -10.89 -0.04
N LEU A 90 -1.27 -10.80 -1.03
CA LEU A 90 -0.61 -11.96 -1.68
C LEU A 90 0.62 -12.47 -0.90
N GLU A 91 0.82 -12.02 0.34
CA GLU A 91 1.85 -12.52 1.28
C GLU A 91 3.31 -12.41 0.77
N ARG A 92 3.58 -11.51 -0.18
CA ARG A 92 4.94 -11.35 -0.75
C ARG A 92 5.90 -10.70 0.26
N ARG A 93 7.12 -11.24 0.37
CA ARG A 93 8.20 -10.78 1.27
C ARG A 93 8.45 -9.26 1.18
N TRP A 94 8.56 -8.76 -0.04
CA TRP A 94 8.87 -7.35 -0.32
C TRP A 94 7.67 -6.42 -0.20
N ALA A 95 6.45 -6.97 -0.13
CA ALA A 95 5.24 -6.15 -0.16
C ALA A 95 5.06 -5.30 1.10
N VAL A 96 5.50 -5.79 2.27
CA VAL A 96 5.41 -5.02 3.51
C VAL A 96 6.30 -3.78 3.44
N LEU A 97 7.54 -3.94 2.97
CA LEU A 97 8.46 -2.81 2.78
C LEU A 97 7.93 -1.81 1.74
N LEU A 98 7.44 -2.29 0.59
CA LEU A 98 6.87 -1.42 -0.44
C LEU A 98 5.62 -0.68 0.07
N THR A 99 4.75 -1.37 0.79
CA THR A 99 3.54 -0.74 1.37
C THR A 99 3.93 0.31 2.40
N LEU A 100 4.94 0.02 3.22
CA LEU A 100 5.40 0.97 4.22
C LEU A 100 5.98 2.24 3.60
N VAL A 101 6.85 2.09 2.59
CA VAL A 101 7.47 3.22 1.88
C VAL A 101 6.40 4.04 1.16
N THR A 102 5.48 3.38 0.46
CA THR A 102 4.43 4.08 -0.30
C THR A 102 3.45 4.82 0.61
N VAL A 103 3.05 4.23 1.73
CA VAL A 103 2.20 4.92 2.73
C VAL A 103 2.97 6.07 3.37
N GLY A 104 4.25 5.87 3.73
CA GLY A 104 5.09 6.94 4.27
C GLY A 104 5.24 8.14 3.34
N ILE A 105 5.52 7.91 2.06
CA ILE A 105 5.56 8.97 1.03
C ILE A 105 4.20 9.66 0.91
N SER A 106 3.11 8.88 0.98
CA SER A 106 1.77 9.45 0.87
C SER A 106 1.40 10.35 2.05
N ILE A 107 1.82 10.00 3.27
CA ILE A 107 1.65 10.83 4.46
C ILE A 107 2.41 12.15 4.27
N LEU A 108 3.67 12.10 3.82
CA LEU A 108 4.46 13.31 3.55
C LEU A 108 3.82 14.22 2.51
N LEU A 109 3.31 13.64 1.41
CA LEU A 109 2.59 14.38 0.38
C LEU A 109 1.29 15.01 0.91
N GLN A 110 0.55 14.31 1.77
CA GLN A 110 -0.64 14.85 2.42
C GLN A 110 -0.31 16.01 3.36
N CYS A 111 0.76 15.90 4.14
CA CYS A 111 1.25 17.00 4.98
C CYS A 111 1.63 18.22 4.14
N TYR A 112 2.36 18.01 3.04
CA TYR A 112 2.72 19.09 2.11
C TYR A 112 1.48 19.75 1.48
N ASN A 113 0.52 18.96 1.00
CA ASN A 113 -0.71 19.47 0.40
C ASN A 113 -1.57 20.23 1.42
N THR A 114 -1.64 19.75 2.66
CA THR A 114 -2.37 20.42 3.76
C THR A 114 -1.73 21.76 4.08
N PHE A 115 -0.40 21.81 4.19
CA PHE A 115 0.34 23.06 4.37
C PHE A 115 0.10 24.02 3.21
N LYS A 116 0.28 23.56 1.96
CA LYS A 116 0.06 24.38 0.76
C LYS A 116 -1.35 24.97 0.72
N MET A 117 -2.38 24.19 1.00
CA MET A 117 -3.77 24.65 0.99
C MET A 117 -4.07 25.63 2.11
N TYR A 118 -3.50 25.44 3.29
CA TYR A 118 -3.65 26.37 4.40
C TYR A 118 -3.16 27.79 4.04
N TYR A 119 -2.07 27.91 3.28
CA TYR A 119 -1.52 29.22 2.87
C TYR A 119 -2.06 29.79 1.56
N LEU A 120 -2.44 28.96 0.57
CA LEU A 120 -2.78 29.44 -0.77
C LEU A 120 -4.29 29.53 -1.06
N ALA A 121 -5.12 28.69 -0.45
CA ALA A 121 -6.56 28.68 -0.68
C ALA A 121 -7.27 27.93 0.46
N PRO A 122 -7.84 28.64 1.46
CA PRO A 122 -8.42 28.01 2.64
C PRO A 122 -9.73 27.28 2.29
N GLY A 123 -9.62 26.05 1.82
CA GLY A 123 -10.73 25.10 1.72
C GLY A 123 -10.88 24.35 3.04
N ALA A 124 -11.68 24.85 3.97
CA ALA A 124 -11.87 24.25 5.29
C ALA A 124 -12.26 22.76 5.21
N MET A 125 -13.14 22.40 4.26
CA MET A 125 -13.57 21.02 4.04
C MET A 125 -12.42 20.09 3.61
N PHE A 126 -11.51 20.58 2.75
CA PHE A 126 -10.35 19.80 2.31
C PHE A 126 -9.37 19.55 3.44
N LEU A 127 -9.13 20.55 4.29
CA LEU A 127 -8.27 20.42 5.47
C LEU A 127 -8.83 19.39 6.46
N VAL A 128 -10.13 19.46 6.75
CA VAL A 128 -10.80 18.50 7.65
C VAL A 128 -10.68 17.07 7.11
N ILE A 129 -10.97 16.86 5.83
CA ILE A 129 -10.87 15.53 5.20
C ILE A 129 -9.43 14.98 5.24
N ASN A 130 -8.43 15.81 4.92
CA ASN A 130 -7.02 15.36 4.96
C ASN A 130 -6.57 14.99 6.37
N LEU A 131 -6.97 15.77 7.38
CA LEU A 131 -6.66 15.47 8.78
C LEU A 131 -7.29 14.13 9.22
N PHE A 132 -8.54 13.87 8.85
CA PHE A 132 -9.19 12.59 9.13
C PHE A 132 -8.47 11.42 8.45
N ILE A 133 -8.05 11.56 7.20
CA ILE A 133 -7.33 10.52 6.47
C ILE A 133 -5.97 10.25 7.14
N LEU A 134 -5.21 11.29 7.50
CA LEU A 134 -3.96 11.15 8.23
C LEU A 134 -4.15 10.40 9.56
N LEU A 135 -5.22 10.67 10.29
CA LEU A 135 -5.53 10.01 11.56
C LEU A 135 -5.79 8.50 11.39
N ILE A 136 -6.24 8.06 10.22
CA ILE A 136 -6.44 6.65 9.87
C ILE A 136 -5.14 6.02 9.33
N GLU A 137 -4.32 6.78 8.60
CA GLU A 137 -3.07 6.29 8.01
C GLU A 137 -1.95 6.05 9.04
N VAL A 138 -1.85 6.90 10.06
CA VAL A 138 -0.85 6.74 11.13
C VAL A 138 -0.95 5.39 11.86
N PRO A 139 -2.12 4.97 12.41
CA PRO A 139 -2.23 3.67 13.06
C PRO A 139 -1.99 2.52 12.07
N TYR A 140 -2.33 2.70 10.79
CA TYR A 140 -2.04 1.71 9.75
C TYR A 140 -0.54 1.49 9.56
N VAL A 141 0.27 2.56 9.48
CA VAL A 141 1.74 2.45 9.39
C VAL A 141 2.32 1.77 10.63
N ILE A 142 1.83 2.12 11.82
CA ILE A 142 2.28 1.50 13.08
C ILE A 142 2.00 0.00 13.07
N MET A 143 0.82 -0.42 12.60
CA MET A 143 0.50 -1.85 12.48
C MET A 143 1.36 -2.56 11.42
N LEU A 144 1.64 -1.90 10.29
CA LEU A 144 2.54 -2.43 9.27
C LEU A 144 3.97 -2.62 9.79
N TRP A 145 4.49 -1.68 10.58
CA TRP A 145 5.81 -1.83 11.22
C TRP A 145 5.85 -3.01 12.19
N LYS A 146 4.84 -3.14 13.05
CA LYS A 146 4.75 -4.28 13.98
C LYS A 146 4.74 -5.63 13.26
N ILE A 147 4.15 -5.69 12.06
CA ILE A 147 4.10 -6.92 11.26
C ILE A 147 5.39 -7.14 10.50
N LYS A 148 6.04 -6.09 10.02
CA LYS A 148 7.39 -6.16 9.44
C LYS A 148 8.34 -6.87 10.40
N ASP A 149 8.42 -6.40 11.64
CA ASP A 149 9.32 -6.98 12.65
C ASP A 149 8.96 -8.44 12.96
N LYS A 150 7.66 -8.77 13.03
CA LYS A 150 7.21 -10.16 13.20
C LYS A 150 7.56 -11.03 11.99
N TRP A 151 7.44 -10.51 10.77
CA TRP A 151 7.72 -11.25 9.54
C TRP A 151 9.21 -11.45 9.31
N GLU A 152 10.06 -10.51 9.73
CA GLU A 152 11.51 -10.61 9.66
C GLU A 152 12.03 -11.54 10.76
N ASN A 153 11.59 -11.38 12.01
CA ASN A 153 12.12 -12.17 13.14
C ASN A 153 11.61 -13.61 13.15
N VAL A 154 10.36 -13.89 12.78
CA VAL A 154 9.82 -15.26 12.74
C VAL A 154 10.33 -16.04 11.51
N ALA A 155 10.67 -15.35 10.41
CA ALA A 155 11.27 -15.99 9.24
C ALA A 155 12.77 -16.33 9.42
N VAL A 156 13.47 -15.62 10.32
CA VAL A 156 14.89 -15.87 10.65
C VAL A 156 15.04 -16.90 11.79
N ALA A 157 14.02 -17.06 12.65
CA ALA A 157 14.03 -18.06 13.73
C ALA A 157 13.96 -19.54 13.29
N LYS A 158 14.10 -19.85 11.99
CA LYS A 158 14.30 -21.21 11.47
C LYS A 158 15.62 -21.32 10.69
N VAL A 159 16.73 -21.04 11.37
CA VAL A 159 18.00 -21.72 11.10
C VAL A 159 18.65 -22.01 12.47
N PRO A 160 18.34 -23.15 13.12
CA PRO A 160 19.34 -23.83 13.93
C PRO A 160 20.42 -24.45 13.02
#